data_AF-A0A951SEB9-F1
#
_entry.id   AF-A0A951SEB9-F1
#
_cell.length_a   1.000
_cell.length_b   1.000
_cell.length_c   1.000
_cell.angle_alpha   90.00
_cell.angle_beta   90.00
_cell.angle_gamma   90.00
#
_symmetry.space_group_name_H-M   'P 1'
#
loop_
_entity.id
_entity.type
_entity.pdbx_description
1 polymer ?
#
loop_
_entity_poly.entity_id
_entity_poly.type
_entity_poly.pdbx_seq_one_letter_code
_entity_poly.pdbx_strand_id
1 'polypeptide(L)' 'MTDFLTALALAVAIEGMLYALFPEGMKRMMLRAIEASPQVLRVAGLAAAVAGVALVAVMRNAAFSP' A
#
# COMPACT_ATOMS: atom_id res chain seq x y z
N MET A 1 5.19 19.33 -2.30
CA MET A 1 3.90 18.92 -2.92
C MET A 1 4.11 17.89 -4.02
N THR A 2 5.19 18.01 -4.82
CA THR A 2 5.63 17.01 -5.80
C THR A 2 5.76 15.62 -5.21
N ASP A 3 6.40 15.46 -4.05
CA ASP A 3 6.69 14.14 -3.46
C ASP A 3 5.41 13.34 -3.15
N PHE A 4 4.35 14.02 -2.71
CA PHE A 4 3.05 13.38 -2.49
C PHE A 4 2.43 12.92 -3.81
N LEU A 5 2.45 13.77 -4.84
CA LEU A 5 1.94 13.41 -6.17
C LEU A 5 2.76 12.28 -6.79
N THR A 6 4.08 12.27 -6.62
CA THR A 6 4.97 11.19 -7.07
C THR A 6 4.64 9.88 -6.34
N ALA A 7 4.45 9.90 -5.01
CA ALA A 7 4.06 8.72 -4.26
C ALA A 7 2.69 8.18 -4.71
N LEU A 8 1.73 9.07 -4.96
CA LEU A 8 0.42 8.69 -5.48
C LEU A 8 0.51 8.08 -6.89
N ALA A 9 1.27 8.69 -7.79
CA ALA A 9 1.49 8.17 -9.14
C ALA A 9 2.15 6.78 -9.11
N LEU A 10 3.13 6.58 -8.21
CA LEU A 10 3.78 5.30 -8.02
C LEU A 10 2.82 4.25 -7.45
N ALA A 11 1.94 4.61 -6.50
CA ALA A 11 0.94 3.69 -5.97
C ALA A 11 0.00 3.19 -7.07
N VAL A 12 -0.50 4.09 -7.93
CA VAL A 12 -1.35 3.74 -9.09
C VAL A 12 -0.60 2.85 -10.08
N ALA A 13 0.67 3.18 -10.38
CA ALA A 13 1.49 2.37 -11.30
C ALA A 13 1.72 0.95 -10.75
N ILE A 14 2.04 0.82 -9.46
CA ILE A 14 2.21 -0.48 -8.80
C ILE A 14 0.90 -1.27 -8.82
N GLU A 15 -0.22 -0.65 -8.51
CA GLU A 15 -1.53 -1.30 -8.57
C GLU A 15 -1.84 -1.81 -9.99
N GLY A 16 -1.61 -0.98 -11.02
CA GLY A 16 -1.77 -1.39 -12.43
C GLY A 16 -0.86 -2.54 -12.84
N MET A 17 0.41 -2.52 -12.41
CA MET A 17 1.35 -3.62 -12.65
C MET A 17 0.89 -4.93 -12.00
N LEU A 18 0.34 -4.88 -10.78
CA LEU A 18 -0.19 -6.07 -10.10
C LEU A 18 -1.38 -6.66 -10.86
N TYR A 19 -2.29 -5.83 -11.38
CA TYR A 19 -3.39 -6.30 -12.22
C TYR A 19 -2.90 -6.90 -13.55
N ALA A 20 -1.91 -6.29 -14.19
CA ALA A 20 -1.38 -6.75 -15.47
C ALA A 20 -0.57 -8.05 -15.36
N LEU A 21 0.30 -8.14 -14.34
CA LEU A 21 1.20 -9.28 -14.15
C LEU A 21 0.52 -10.45 -13.41
N PHE A 22 -0.38 -10.15 -12.46
CA PHE A 22 -0.99 -11.16 -11.59
C PHE A 22 -2.52 -11.03 -11.48
N PRO A 23 -3.26 -11.04 -12.62
CA PRO A 23 -4.70 -10.78 -12.63
C PRO A 23 -5.50 -11.73 -11.75
N GLU A 24 -5.18 -13.03 -11.77
CA GLU A 24 -5.87 -14.03 -10.95
C GLU A 24 -5.55 -13.90 -9.45
N GLY A 25 -4.35 -13.42 -9.10
CA GLY A 25 -3.99 -13.11 -7.72
C GLY A 25 -4.85 -11.98 -7.17
N MET A 26 -4.98 -10.91 -7.95
CA MET A 26 -5.80 -9.74 -7.59
C MET A 26 -7.29 -10.10 -7.46
N LYS A 27 -7.85 -10.89 -8.38
CA LYS A 27 -9.24 -11.37 -8.27
C LYS A 27 -9.48 -12.14 -6.97
N ARG A 28 -8.59 -13.06 -6.59
CA ARG A 28 -8.70 -13.81 -5.33
C ARG A 28 -8.60 -12.90 -4.11
N MET A 29 -7.72 -11.90 -4.15
CA MET A 29 -7.60 -10.92 -3.07
C MET A 29 -8.90 -10.12 -2.90
N MET A 30 -9.50 -9.66 -4.01
CA MET A 30 -10.76 -8.92 -3.98
C MET A 30 -11.91 -9.75 -3.40
N LEU A 31 -12.02 -11.03 -3.80
CA LEU A 31 -13.03 -11.94 -3.23
C LEU A 31 -12.88 -12.09 -1.71
N ARG A 32 -11.64 -12.29 -1.23
CA ARG A 32 -11.35 -12.34 0.22
C ARG A 32 -11.69 -11.03 0.93
N ALA A 33 -11.47 -9.89 0.28
CA ALA A 33 -11.80 -8.59 0.85
C ALA A 33 -13.33 -8.38 0.97
N ILE A 34 -14.11 -8.88 0.02
CA ILE A 34 -15.58 -8.82 0.06
C ILE A 34 -16.14 -9.71 1.19
N GLU A 35 -15.54 -10.88 1.40
CA GLU A 35 -15.93 -11.80 2.47
C GLU A 35 -15.49 -11.34 3.87
N ALA A 36 -14.49 -10.46 3.95
CA ALA A 36 -13.97 -9.96 5.22
C ALA A 36 -14.97 -9.01 5.90
N SER A 37 -15.10 -9.14 7.21
CA SER A 37 -15.91 -8.19 7.98
C SER A 37 -15.32 -6.77 7.90
N PRO A 38 -16.14 -5.70 8.04
CA PRO A 38 -15.65 -4.33 8.02
C PRO A 38 -14.57 -4.05 9.08
N GLN A 39 -14.62 -4.73 10.23
CA GLN A 39 -13.60 -4.59 11.27
C GLN A 39 -12.23 -5.12 10.82
N VAL A 40 -12.21 -6.28 10.16
CA VAL A 40 -10.97 -6.87 9.63
C VAL A 40 -10.35 -5.94 8.58
N LEU A 41 -11.17 -5.40 7.66
CA LEU A 41 -10.69 -4.45 6.66
C LEU A 41 -10.10 -3.18 7.29
N ARG A 42 -10.75 -2.63 8.32
CA ARG A 42 -10.23 -1.44 9.03
C ARG A 42 -8.90 -1.72 9.72
N VAL A 43 -8.77 -2.84 10.42
CA VAL A 43 -7.53 -3.19 11.13
C VAL A 43 -6.39 -3.45 10.14
N ALA A 44 -6.65 -4.22 9.08
CA ALA A 44 -5.66 -4.48 8.04
C ALA A 44 -5.21 -3.19 7.33
N GLY A 45 -6.17 -2.32 6.97
CA GLY A 45 -5.88 -1.03 6.35
C GLY A 45 -5.09 -0.09 7.27
N LEU A 46 -5.46 -0.01 8.55
CA LEU A 46 -4.73 0.79 9.53
C LEU A 46 -3.31 0.25 9.74
N ALA A 47 -3.14 -1.07 9.86
CA ALA A 47 -1.83 -1.69 9.99
C ALA A 47 -0.93 -1.40 8.78
N ALA A 48 -1.47 -1.50 7.56
CA ALA A 48 -0.76 -1.16 6.34
C ALA A 48 -0.36 0.33 6.28
N ALA A 49 -1.28 1.23 6.67
CA ALA A 49 -1.00 2.67 6.71
C ALA A 49 0.11 3.02 7.72
N VAL A 50 0.04 2.45 8.93
CA VAL A 50 1.06 2.65 9.97
C VAL A 50 2.42 2.10 9.50
N ALA A 51 2.44 0.91 8.90
CA ALA A 51 3.66 0.33 8.36
C ALA A 51 4.27 1.20 7.25
N GLY A 52 3.44 1.70 6.31
CA GLY A 52 3.89 2.60 5.25
C GLY A 52 4.51 3.89 5.79
N VAL A 53 3.85 4.53 6.76
CA VAL A 53 4.37 5.76 7.40
C VAL A 53 5.67 5.47 8.17
N ALA A 54 5.72 4.36 8.92
CA ALA A 54 6.93 3.97 9.65
C ALA A 54 8.11 3.71 8.70
N LEU A 55 7.89 3.04 7.57
CA LEU A 55 8.91 2.81 6.55
C LEU A 55 9.42 4.12 5.97
N VAL A 56 8.53 5.04 5.61
CA VAL A 56 8.93 6.38 5.14
C VAL A 56 9.73 7.12 6.21
N ALA A 57 9.31 7.07 7.47
CA ALA A 57 10.03 7.71 8.57
C ALA A 57 11.43 7.13 8.77
N VAL A 58 11.57 5.79 8.74
CA VAL A 58 12.87 5.12 8.82
C VAL A 58 13.75 5.46 7.63
N MET A 59 13.24 5.36 6.40
CA MET A 59 14.02 5.67 5.19
C MET A 59 14.50 7.12 5.17
N ARG A 60 13.65 8.06 5.59
CA ARG A 60 14.03 9.47 5.70
C ARG A 60 15.04 9.68 6.83
N ASN A 61 14.84 9.12 8.02
CA ASN A 61 15.73 9.35 9.14
C ASN A 61 17.06 8.58 9.04
N ALA A 62 17.08 7.40 8.41
CA ALA A 62 18.30 6.64 8.14
C ALA A 62 19.18 7.35 7.09
N ALA A 63 18.58 8.08 6.15
CA ALA A 63 19.28 8.94 5.19
C ALA A 63 19.82 10.25 5.82
N PHE A 64 19.48 10.55 7.08
CA PHE A 64 19.96 11.70 7.86
C PHE A 64 20.78 11.27 9.08
N SER A 65 21.57 10.19 8.97
CA SER A 65 22.72 10.01 9.86
C SER A 65 23.89 10.84 9.30
N PRO A 66 24.39 11.87 10.00
CA PRO A 66 25.57 12.63 9.59
C PRO A 66 26.84 11.77 9.57
#